data_AF-A0AAE9LCY2-F1
#
_entry.id   AF-A0AAE9LCY2-F1
#
_cell.length_a   1.000
_cell.length_b   1.000
_cell.length_c   1.000
_cell.angle_alpha   90.00
_cell.angle_beta   90.00
_cell.angle_gamma   90.00
#
_symmetry.space_group_name_H-M   'P 1'
#
loop_
_entity.id
_entity.type
_entity.pdbx_description
1 polymer ?
#
loop_
_entity_poly.entity_id
_entity_poly.type
_entity_poly.pdbx_seq_one_letter_code
_entity_poly.pdbx_strand_id
1 'polypeptide(L)'
;MMQATLKIDRNAFLANRAQERMNAMQRAALQIIAGIDMDLLMKASKEEKQQASRRLCRLIERERLKGTNGHWSYDLNRHIALKQALDVLEGRTVRRRQMRHYC
;
A
#
# COMPACT_ATOMS: atom_id res chain seq x y z
N MET A 1 0.50 29.93 23.85
CA MET A 1 0.97 28.53 23.79
C MET A 1 -0.16 27.52 23.59
N MET A 2 -1.31 27.63 24.27
CA MET A 2 -2.43 26.65 24.18
C MET A 2 -3.13 26.52 22.81
N GLN A 3 -3.19 27.58 21.99
CA GLN A 3 -3.74 27.49 20.64
C GLN A 3 -2.82 26.73 19.65
N ALA A 4 -1.52 26.68 19.91
CA ALA A 4 -0.57 25.99 19.04
C ALA A 4 -0.66 24.47 19.21
N THR A 5 -0.79 24.00 20.45
CA THR A 5 -0.99 22.57 20.80
C THR A 5 -2.27 22.01 20.19
N LEU A 6 -3.39 22.72 20.30
CA LEU A 6 -4.67 22.27 19.71
C LEU A 6 -4.60 22.13 18.18
N LYS A 7 -3.84 22.99 17.49
CA LYS A 7 -3.63 22.89 16.04
C LYS A 7 -2.77 21.68 15.69
N ILE A 8 -1.77 21.36 16.50
CA ILE A 8 -0.90 20.18 16.33
C ILE A 8 -1.71 18.90 16.52
N ASP A 9 -2.48 18.81 17.60
CA ASP A 9 -3.28 17.62 17.93
C ASP A 9 -4.35 17.34 16.88
N ARG A 10 -5.03 18.39 16.40
CA ARG A 10 -5.97 18.28 15.29
C ARG A 10 -5.28 17.74 14.03
N ASN A 11 -4.11 18.26 13.68
CA ASN A 11 -3.39 17.82 12.49
C ASN A 11 -2.93 16.35 12.62
N ALA A 12 -2.48 15.95 13.81
CA ALA A 12 -2.14 14.56 14.11
C ALA A 12 -3.35 13.62 13.98
N PHE A 13 -4.51 14.02 14.51
CA PHE A 13 -5.75 13.26 14.37
C PHE A 13 -6.19 13.10 12.91
N LEU A 14 -6.14 14.18 12.12
CA LEU A 14 -6.48 14.12 10.69
C LEU A 14 -5.50 13.24 9.91
N ALA A 15 -4.21 13.29 10.24
CA ALA A 15 -3.20 12.43 9.63
C ALA A 15 -3.44 10.95 9.98
N ASN A 16 -3.75 10.64 11.24
CA ASN A 16 -4.07 9.27 11.69
C ASN A 16 -5.31 8.74 10.96
N ARG A 17 -6.38 9.53 10.87
CA ARG A 17 -7.62 9.11 10.17
C ARG A 17 -7.40 8.91 8.67
N ALA A 18 -6.57 9.74 8.04
CA ALA A 18 -6.20 9.56 6.64
C ALA A 18 -5.38 8.27 6.46
N GLN A 19 -4.46 7.99 7.38
CA GLN A 19 -3.67 6.77 7.39
C GLN A 19 -4.53 5.52 7.58
N GLU A 20 -5.50 5.55 8.50
CA GLU A 20 -6.45 4.46 8.74
C GLU A 20 -7.31 4.16 7.51
N ARG A 21 -7.86 5.20 6.87
CA ARG A 21 -8.61 5.04 5.61
C ARG A 21 -7.76 4.46 4.50
N MET A 22 -6.53 4.95 4.35
CA MET A 22 -5.60 4.44 3.34
C MET A 22 -5.24 2.99 3.61
N ASN A 23 -4.98 2.62 4.87
CA ASN A 23 -4.73 1.23 5.27
C ASN A 23 -5.94 0.33 4.98
N ALA A 24 -7.16 0.77 5.31
CA ALA A 24 -8.38 0.01 5.03
C ALA A 24 -8.63 -0.19 3.53
N MET A 25 -8.40 0.86 2.73
CA MET A 25 -8.51 0.78 1.26
C MET A 25 -7.46 -0.17 0.66
N GLN A 26 -6.21 -0.13 1.13
CA GLN A 26 -5.18 -1.07 0.69
C GLN A 26 -5.54 -2.52 1.01
N ARG A 27 -6.04 -2.80 2.21
CA ARG A 27 -6.48 -4.14 2.62
C ARG A 27 -7.62 -4.65 1.74
N ALA A 28 -8.64 -3.83 1.51
CA ALA A 28 -9.75 -4.17 0.63
C ALA A 28 -9.28 -4.38 -0.81
N ALA A 29 -8.42 -3.49 -1.33
CA ALA A 29 -7.85 -3.62 -2.66
C ALA A 29 -7.05 -4.92 -2.82
N LEU A 30 -6.23 -5.29 -1.83
CA LEU A 30 -5.45 -6.54 -1.88
C LEU A 30 -6.33 -7.78 -1.83
N GLN A 31 -7.35 -7.78 -0.97
CA GLN A 31 -8.31 -8.86 -0.91
C GLN A 31 -9.03 -9.03 -2.25
N ILE A 32 -9.46 -7.92 -2.86
CA ILE A 32 -10.21 -7.92 -4.12
C ILE A 32 -9.32 -8.27 -5.32
N ILE A 33 -8.09 -7.75 -5.38
CA ILE A 33 -7.21 -7.88 -6.56
C ILE A 33 -6.35 -9.14 -6.52
N ALA A 34 -5.94 -9.58 -5.33
CA ALA A 34 -4.99 -10.66 -5.15
C ALA A 34 -5.53 -11.84 -4.33
N GLY A 35 -6.73 -11.72 -3.73
CA GLY A 35 -7.25 -12.72 -2.79
C GLY A 35 -6.42 -12.81 -1.52
N ILE A 36 -5.67 -11.76 -1.17
CA ILE A 36 -4.74 -11.74 -0.05
C ILE A 36 -5.36 -10.96 1.11
N ASP A 37 -5.62 -11.67 2.20
CA ASP A 37 -5.97 -11.06 3.47
C ASP A 37 -4.69 -10.59 4.16
N MET A 38 -4.50 -9.27 4.23
CA MET A 38 -3.33 -8.66 4.86
C MET A 38 -3.26 -8.91 6.36
N ASP A 39 -4.38 -9.03 7.08
CA ASP A 39 -4.38 -9.29 8.51
C ASP A 39 -3.92 -10.72 8.81
N LEU A 40 -4.30 -11.68 7.97
CA LEU A 40 -3.76 -13.04 8.01
C LEU A 40 -2.29 -13.08 7.58
N LEU A 41 -1.93 -12.38 6.50
CA LEU A 41 -0.57 -12.38 5.99
C LEU A 41 0.44 -11.77 6.97
N MET A 42 0.05 -10.76 7.74
CA MET A 42 0.93 -10.18 8.77
C MET A 42 1.21 -11.15 9.92
N LYS A 43 0.31 -12.10 10.19
CA LYS A 43 0.47 -13.17 11.18
C LYS A 43 1.12 -14.44 10.61
N ALA A 44 1.21 -14.54 9.30
CA ALA A 44 1.75 -15.70 8.58
C ALA A 44 3.28 -15.88 8.79
N SER A 45 3.75 -17.08 8.43
CA SER A 45 5.17 -17.43 8.43
C SER A 45 5.99 -16.57 7.47
N LYS A 46 7.32 -16.61 7.61
CA LYS A 46 8.24 -15.83 6.76
C LYS A 46 8.15 -16.28 5.30
N GLU A 47 7.94 -17.56 5.08
CA GLU A 47 7.83 -18.22 3.78
C GLU A 47 6.56 -17.76 3.04
N GLU A 48 5.43 -17.69 3.75
CA GLU A 48 4.16 -17.19 3.22
C GLU A 48 4.24 -15.70 2.87
N LYS A 49 4.90 -14.90 3.71
CA LYS A 49 5.18 -13.49 3.43
C LYS A 49 6.04 -13.32 2.18
N GLN A 50 7.07 -14.15 2.00
CA GLN A 50 7.90 -14.12 0.79
C GLN A 50 7.10 -14.52 -0.47
N GLN A 51 6.24 -15.54 -0.37
CA GLN A 51 5.39 -15.95 -1.49
C GLN A 51 4.42 -14.82 -1.88
N ALA A 52 3.80 -14.17 -0.90
CA ALA A 52 2.92 -13.02 -1.14
C ALA A 52 3.66 -11.82 -1.72
N SER A 53 4.87 -11.51 -1.24
CA SER A 53 5.72 -10.44 -1.81
C SER A 53 5.99 -10.68 -3.30
N ARG A 54 6.38 -11.92 -3.69
CA ARG A 54 6.58 -12.28 -5.10
C ARG A 54 5.32 -12.13 -5.94
N ARG A 55 4.15 -12.50 -5.39
CA ARG A 55 2.85 -12.34 -6.08
C ARG A 55 2.52 -10.85 -6.28
N LEU A 56 2.75 -10.02 -5.27
CA LEU A 56 2.55 -8.57 -5.34
C LEU A 56 3.46 -7.92 -6.39
N CYS A 57 4.74 -8.28 -6.44
CA CYS A 57 5.67 -7.78 -7.45
C CYS A 57 5.16 -8.06 -8.89
N ARG A 58 4.67 -9.28 -9.15
CA ARG A 58 4.11 -9.62 -10.47
C ARG A 58 2.86 -8.81 -10.82
N LEU A 59 1.99 -8.55 -9.84
CA LEU A 59 0.79 -7.75 -10.04
C LEU A 59 1.13 -6.28 -10.31
N ILE A 60 2.10 -5.72 -9.57
CA ILE A 60 2.62 -4.37 -9.78
C ILE A 60 3.18 -4.24 -11.20
N GLU A 61 3.99 -5.19 -11.62
CA GLU A 61 4.62 -5.16 -12.95
C GLU A 61 3.58 -5.29 -14.07
N ARG A 62 2.61 -6.20 -13.92
CA ARG A 62 1.48 -6.30 -14.85
C ARG A 62 0.72 -4.99 -14.96
N GLU A 63 0.53 -4.29 -13.84
CA GLU A 63 -0.15 -3.00 -13.82
C GLU A 63 0.69 -1.89 -14.47
N ARG A 64 2.00 -1.90 -14.23
CA ARG A 64 2.95 -0.99 -14.87
C ARG A 64 2.95 -1.16 -16.39
N LEU A 65 2.99 -2.40 -16.88
CA LEU A 65 2.94 -2.71 -18.32
C LEU A 65 1.66 -2.22 -18.98
N LYS A 66 0.50 -2.35 -18.30
CA LYS A 66 -0.75 -1.75 -18.79
C LYS A 66 -0.64 -0.24 -18.93
N GLY A 67 -0.03 0.44 -17.95
CA GLY A 67 0.20 1.89 -17.98
C GLY A 67 1.12 2.30 -19.12
N THR A 68 2.25 1.61 -19.30
CA THR A 68 3.20 1.84 -20.40
C THR A 68 2.55 1.62 -21.77
N ASN A 69 1.68 0.62 -21.90
CA ASN A 69 1.00 0.29 -23.15
C ASN A 69 -0.27 1.13 -23.39
N GLY A 70 -0.60 2.09 -22.52
CA GLY A 70 -1.83 2.90 -22.64
C GLY A 70 -3.12 2.08 -22.57
N HIS A 71 -3.09 0.92 -21.91
CA HIS A 71 -4.23 0.01 -21.86
C HIS A 71 -5.37 0.63 -21.02
N TRP A 72 -6.59 0.65 -21.54
CA TRP A 72 -7.78 1.24 -20.91
C TRP A 72 -8.08 0.73 -19.49
N SER A 73 -7.67 -0.51 -19.19
CA SER A 73 -7.83 -1.09 -17.86
C SER A 73 -6.77 -0.64 -16.84
N TYR A 74 -5.80 0.20 -17.22
CA TYR A 74 -4.78 0.72 -16.32
C TYR A 74 -5.43 1.56 -15.23
N ASP A 75 -5.06 1.29 -13.98
CA ASP A 75 -5.54 2.06 -12.83
C ASP A 75 -4.35 2.46 -11.94
N LEU A 76 -4.08 3.77 -11.85
CA LEU A 76 -3.01 4.33 -11.04
C LEU A 76 -3.24 4.07 -9.55
N ASN A 77 -4.48 4.12 -9.07
CA ASN A 77 -4.81 3.87 -7.67
C ASN A 77 -4.58 2.39 -7.32
N ARG A 78 -4.89 1.47 -8.24
CA ARG A 78 -4.55 0.05 -8.13
C ARG A 78 -3.05 -0.16 -8.02
N HIS A 79 -2.25 0.52 -8.84
CA HIS A 79 -0.80 0.46 -8.76
C HIS A 79 -0.28 0.98 -7.40
N ILE A 80 -0.77 2.13 -6.95
CA ILE A 80 -0.39 2.72 -5.66
C ILE A 80 -0.76 1.78 -4.49
N ALA A 81 -1.95 1.20 -4.50
CA ALA A 81 -2.40 0.29 -3.46
C ALA A 81 -1.53 -0.97 -3.37
N LEU A 82 -1.19 -1.58 -4.53
CA LEU A 82 -0.30 -2.74 -4.59
C LEU A 82 1.11 -2.41 -4.08
N LYS A 83 1.65 -1.25 -4.45
CA LYS A 83 2.95 -0.77 -3.97
C LYS A 83 2.97 -0.58 -2.46
N GLN A 84 1.94 0.07 -1.91
CA GLN A 84 1.85 0.32 -0.48
C GLN A 84 1.71 -0.99 0.32
N ALA A 85 0.95 -1.95 -0.19
CA ALA A 85 0.83 -3.26 0.46
C ALA A 85 2.15 -4.04 0.47
N LEU A 86 2.94 -3.97 -0.62
CA LEU A 86 4.28 -4.55 -0.67
C LEU A 86 5.21 -3.88 0.36
N ASP A 87 5.16 -2.55 0.46
CA ASP A 87 5.97 -1.80 1.43
C ASP A 87 5.63 -2.20 2.88
N VAL A 88 4.33 -2.36 3.19
CA VAL A 88 3.86 -2.85 4.51
C VAL A 88 4.38 -4.27 4.78
N LEU A 89 4.28 -5.16 3.79
CA LEU A 89 4.70 -6.55 3.92
C LEU A 89 6.22 -6.69 4.15
N GLU A 90 7.02 -5.83 3.51
CA GLU A 90 8.47 -5.79 3.67
C GLU A 90 8.92 -4.99 4.91
N GLY A 91 7.99 -4.45 5.69
CA GLY A 91 8.31 -3.62 6.86
C GLY A 91 8.95 -2.27 6.50
N ARG A 92 8.83 -1.83 5.24
CA ARG A 92 9.29 -0.51 4.81
C ARG A 92 8.23 0.50 5.25
N THR A 93 8.43 1.12 6.42
CA THR A 93 7.64 2.29 6.82
C THR A 93 7.62 3.31 5.68
N VAL A 94 6.42 3.80 5.33
CA VAL A 94 6.15 4.73 4.23
C VAL A 94 6.95 6.03 4.43
N ARG A 95 8.23 6.04 4.07
CA ARG A 95 8.99 7.27 3.83
C ARG A 95 8.45 7.84 2.54
N ARG A 96 7.59 8.85 2.65
CA ARG A 96 7.20 9.68 1.49
C ARG A 96 8.47 10.05 0.72
N ARG A 97 8.44 9.75 -0.59
CA ARG A 97 9.51 9.93 -1.59
C ARG A 97 10.70 8.96 -1.45
N GLN A 98 10.65 7.91 -2.26
CA GLN A 98 11.40 7.85 -3.51
C GLN A 98 10.71 6.82 -4.42
N MET A 99 10.27 7.25 -5.62
CA MET A 99 9.95 6.33 -6.71
C MET A 99 11.26 5.62 -7.08
N ARG A 100 11.58 4.53 -6.37
CA ARG A 100 12.51 3.54 -6.89
C ARG A 100 11.70 2.67 -7.83
N HIS A 101 12.23 2.43 -9.03
CA HIS A 101 11.73 1.35 -9.87
C HIS A 101 11.86 0.05 -9.06
N TYR A 102 10.72 -0.57 -8.75
CA TYR A 102 10.66 -1.85 -8.09
C TYR A 102 10.21 -2.86 -9.14
N CYS A 103 11.08 -3.85 -9.38
CA CYS A 103 11.08 -4.80 -10.49
C CYS A 103 11.32 -4.17 -11.87
#